data_AF-A0A352A519-F1
#
_entry.id   AF-A0A352A519-F1
#
_cell.length_a   1.000
_cell.length_b   1.000
_cell.length_c   1.000
_cell.angle_alpha   90.00
_cell.angle_beta   90.00
_cell.angle_gamma   90.00
#
_symmetry.space_group_name_H-M   'P 1'
#
loop_
_entity.id
_entity.type
_entity.pdbx_description
1 polymer ?
#
loop_
_entity_poly.entity_id
_entity_poly.type
_entity_poly.pdbx_seq_one_letter_code
_entity_poly.pdbx_strand_id
1 'polypeptide(L)'
;MTFLQELRQSTVKSRISLIFFISFASFCYASMMQMSFSMNELSSMMMAAIIILIGIILACTTLFLAITTVVDANTKTIAMMRVFGYSLKECSNAILSGYRPISYIGFAVGTVYQYALLKIMVSIYSKNIENVPEYSFDVKAFIIVLISFAVIYELIMYFYSSKIKKISVKEIMLD
;
A
#
# COMPACT_ATOMS: atom_id res chain seq x y z
N MET A 1 -15.19 -5.97 24.35
CA MET A 1 -14.55 -5.89 23.02
C MET A 1 -14.45 -7.32 22.50
N THR A 2 -14.66 -7.57 21.20
CA THR A 2 -14.61 -8.93 20.64
C THR A 2 -13.16 -9.39 20.49
N PHE A 3 -12.89 -10.66 20.77
CA PHE A 3 -11.56 -11.30 20.67
C PHE A 3 -10.84 -10.97 19.34
N LEU A 4 -11.58 -10.90 18.22
CA LEU A 4 -11.07 -10.53 16.91
C LEU A 4 -10.50 -9.10 16.85
N GLN A 5 -11.09 -8.16 17.59
CA GLN A 5 -10.64 -6.77 17.63
C GLN A 5 -9.34 -6.61 18.41
N GLU A 6 -9.19 -7.35 19.51
CA GLU A 6 -7.95 -7.40 20.29
C GLU A 6 -6.83 -8.10 19.52
N LEU A 7 -7.14 -9.21 18.85
CA LEU A 7 -6.20 -9.87 17.93
C LEU A 7 -5.73 -8.93 16.83
N ARG A 8 -6.67 -8.24 16.16
CA ARG A 8 -6.33 -7.26 15.11
C ARG A 8 -5.37 -6.19 15.63
N GLN A 9 -5.66 -5.64 16.81
CA GLN A 9 -4.84 -4.58 17.38
C GLN A 9 -3.47 -5.10 17.85
N SER A 10 -3.41 -6.31 18.40
CA SER A 10 -2.18 -6.97 18.82
C SER A 10 -1.29 -7.33 17.62
N THR A 11 -1.86 -7.90 16.56
CA THR A 11 -1.13 -8.25 15.32
C THR A 11 -0.49 -7.01 14.67
N VAL A 12 -1.22 -5.89 14.61
CA VAL A 12 -0.69 -4.62 14.09
C VAL A 12 0.42 -4.08 15.00
N LYS A 13 0.20 -4.00 16.31
CA LYS A 13 1.19 -3.45 17.27
C LYS A 13 2.44 -4.32 17.43
N SER A 14 2.33 -5.63 17.29
CA SER A 14 3.43 -6.57 17.51
C SER A 14 4.56 -6.44 16.48
N ARG A 15 4.28 -5.86 15.31
CA ARG A 15 5.22 -5.84 14.18
C ARG A 15 5.26 -4.48 13.49
N ILE A 16 6.02 -3.56 14.08
CA ILE A 16 6.21 -2.20 13.54
C ILE A 16 6.83 -2.19 12.13
N SER A 17 7.67 -3.18 11.80
CA SER A 17 8.29 -3.32 10.47
C SER A 17 7.26 -3.53 9.35
N LEU A 18 6.14 -4.23 9.63
CA LEU A 18 5.07 -4.49 8.65
C LEU A 18 4.26 -3.22 8.37
N ILE A 19 4.02 -2.43 9.42
CA ILE A 19 3.42 -1.09 9.30
C ILE A 19 4.30 -0.24 8.39
N PHE A 20 5.62 -0.24 8.63
CA PHE A 20 6.57 0.51 7.80
C PHE A 20 6.53 0.07 6.33
N PHE A 21 6.59 -1.23 6.03
CA PHE A 21 6.58 -1.69 4.62
C PHE A 21 5.28 -1.36 3.89
N ILE A 22 4.13 -1.48 4.54
CA ILE A 22 2.83 -1.16 3.91
C ILE A 22 2.68 0.35 3.71
N SER A 23 3.08 1.15 4.69
CA SER A 23 3.16 2.61 4.55
C SER A 23 4.13 3.02 3.44
N PHE A 24 5.29 2.38 3.35
CA PHE A 24 6.29 2.66 2.34
C PHE A 24 5.81 2.28 0.92
N ALA A 25 5.18 1.11 0.77
CA ALA A 25 4.61 0.68 -0.51
C ALA A 25 3.53 1.66 -1.01
N SER A 26 2.62 2.06 -0.13
CA SER A 26 1.55 3.02 -0.44
C SER A 26 2.09 4.44 -0.70
N PHE A 27 3.08 4.87 0.06
CA PHE A 27 3.83 6.11 -0.18
C PHE A 27 4.48 6.12 -1.57
N CYS A 28 5.23 5.07 -1.92
CA CYS A 28 5.90 4.96 -3.22
C CYS A 28 4.91 4.96 -4.37
N TYR A 29 3.81 4.21 -4.24
CA TYR A 29 2.75 4.19 -5.26
C TYR A 29 2.15 5.58 -5.47
N ALA A 30 1.73 6.25 -4.39
CA ALA A 30 1.11 7.58 -4.47
C ALA A 30 2.05 8.58 -5.13
N SER A 31 3.30 8.68 -4.66
CA SER A 31 4.29 9.63 -5.16
C SER A 31 4.60 9.41 -6.64
N MET A 32 4.89 8.17 -7.05
CA MET A 32 5.31 7.91 -8.44
C MET A 32 4.16 8.02 -9.44
N MET A 33 2.95 7.58 -9.07
CA MET A 33 1.79 7.68 -9.95
C MET A 33 1.35 9.13 -10.14
N GLN A 34 1.30 9.93 -9.07
CA GLN A 34 0.94 11.35 -9.16
C GLN A 34 2.00 12.16 -9.89
N MET A 35 3.29 11.86 -9.70
CA MET A 35 4.38 12.48 -10.46
C MET A 35 4.23 12.26 -11.97
N SER A 36 3.88 11.03 -12.37
CA SER A 36 3.79 10.68 -13.79
C SER A 36 2.67 11.45 -14.52
N PHE A 37 1.51 11.64 -13.88
CA PHE A 37 0.44 12.44 -14.45
C PHE A 37 0.81 13.91 -14.60
N SER A 38 1.51 14.48 -13.60
CA SER A 38 2.02 15.86 -13.63
C SER A 38 3.13 16.09 -14.65
N MET A 39 3.84 15.04 -15.08
CA MET A 39 4.96 15.15 -16.03
C MET A 39 4.54 15.12 -17.51
N ASN A 40 3.28 14.82 -17.83
CA ASN A 40 2.81 14.80 -19.22
C ASN A 40 2.86 16.19 -19.91
N GLU A 41 2.91 17.28 -19.14
CA GLU A 41 3.06 18.64 -19.68
C GLU A 41 4.51 19.14 -19.71
N LEU A 42 5.44 18.48 -19.00
CA LEU A 42 6.82 18.95 -18.79
C LEU A 42 7.89 18.03 -19.43
N SER A 43 7.57 16.78 -19.78
CA SER A 43 8.54 15.76 -20.23
C SER A 43 7.94 14.79 -21.26
N SER A 44 8.79 13.91 -21.80
CA SER A 44 8.42 12.84 -22.72
C SER A 44 7.51 11.80 -22.05
N MET A 45 6.49 11.35 -22.79
CA MET A 45 5.62 10.21 -22.44
C MET A 45 6.42 8.96 -22.02
N MET A 46 7.62 8.76 -22.58
CA MET A 46 8.47 7.61 -22.26
C MET A 46 9.00 7.68 -20.82
N MET A 47 9.30 8.87 -20.32
CA MET A 47 9.78 9.06 -18.95
C MET A 47 8.67 8.83 -17.93
N ALA A 48 7.47 9.32 -18.23
CA ALA A 48 6.26 9.08 -17.43
C ALA A 48 5.96 7.57 -17.31
N ALA A 49 6.11 6.81 -18.42
CA ALA A 49 5.92 5.36 -18.43
C ALA A 49 6.96 4.60 -17.58
N ILE A 50 8.23 4.98 -17.64
CA ILE A 50 9.30 4.37 -16.83
C ILE A 50 9.04 4.59 -15.32
N ILE A 51 8.66 5.80 -14.93
CA ILE A 51 8.37 6.14 -13.53
C ILE A 51 7.18 5.33 -13.00
N ILE A 52 6.10 5.21 -13.79
CA ILE A 52 4.95 4.35 -13.45
C ILE A 52 5.40 2.91 -13.26
N LEU A 53 6.17 2.37 -14.20
CA LEU A 53 6.59 0.97 -14.17
C LEU A 53 7.45 0.67 -12.93
N ILE A 54 8.43 1.51 -12.62
CA ILE A 54 9.26 1.37 -11.42
C ILE A 54 8.40 1.49 -10.15
N GLY A 55 7.47 2.46 -10.11
CA GLY A 55 6.59 2.66 -8.96
C GLY A 55 5.67 1.48 -8.69
N ILE A 56 5.09 0.90 -9.73
CA ILE A 56 4.26 -0.30 -9.61
C ILE A 56 5.10 -1.49 -9.14
N ILE A 57 6.28 -1.73 -9.73
CA ILE A 57 7.13 -2.87 -9.35
C ILE A 57 7.57 -2.75 -7.89
N LEU A 58 8.04 -1.57 -7.46
CA LEU A 58 8.46 -1.33 -6.08
C LEU A 58 7.30 -1.47 -5.09
N ALA A 59 6.14 -0.90 -5.41
CA ALA A 59 4.95 -1.03 -4.56
C ALA A 59 4.51 -2.50 -4.43
N CYS A 60 4.41 -3.22 -5.54
CA CYS A 60 4.00 -4.62 -5.56
C CYS A 60 4.97 -5.53 -4.80
N THR A 61 6.29 -5.39 -5.03
CA THR A 61 7.31 -6.21 -4.36
C THR A 61 7.34 -5.95 -2.85
N THR A 62 7.25 -4.68 -2.44
CA THR A 62 7.20 -4.30 -1.02
C THR A 62 5.95 -4.84 -0.34
N LEU A 63 4.78 -4.72 -0.98
CA LEU A 63 3.54 -5.25 -0.43
C LEU A 63 3.57 -6.78 -0.35
N PHE A 64 4.22 -7.44 -1.32
CA PHE A 64 4.37 -8.90 -1.33
C PHE A 64 5.19 -9.42 -0.16
N LEU A 65 6.32 -8.75 0.11
CA LEU A 65 7.18 -9.05 1.25
C LEU A 65 6.46 -8.78 2.56
N ALA A 66 5.79 -7.63 2.68
CA ALA A 66 5.05 -7.26 3.88
C ALA A 66 4.01 -8.33 4.22
N ILE A 67 3.14 -8.69 3.26
CA ILE A 67 2.04 -9.60 3.54
C ILE A 67 2.53 -11.03 3.79
N THR A 68 3.53 -11.52 3.04
CA THR A 68 4.11 -12.84 3.33
C THR A 68 4.68 -12.89 4.75
N THR A 69 5.38 -11.83 5.17
CA THR A 69 5.90 -11.71 6.53
C THR A 69 4.79 -11.61 7.59
N VAL A 70 3.67 -10.92 7.32
CA VAL A 70 2.48 -10.89 8.20
C VAL A 70 1.93 -12.30 8.39
N VAL A 71 1.73 -13.02 7.29
CA VAL A 71 1.11 -14.35 7.29
C VAL A 71 1.98 -15.34 8.03
N ASP A 72 3.27 -15.43 7.66
CA ASP A 72 4.21 -16.38 8.26
C ASP A 72 4.40 -16.11 9.77
N ALA A 73 4.34 -14.84 10.19
CA ALA A 73 4.45 -14.47 11.61
C ALA A 73 3.18 -14.80 12.43
N ASN A 74 2.01 -14.89 11.80
CA ASN A 74 0.72 -15.12 12.48
C ASN A 74 0.15 -16.52 12.20
N THR A 75 0.91 -17.40 11.55
CA THR A 75 0.53 -18.77 11.22
C THR A 75 -0.05 -19.54 12.42
N LYS A 76 0.62 -19.50 13.59
CA LYS A 76 0.12 -20.12 14.84
C LYS A 76 -1.21 -19.53 15.31
N THR A 77 -1.35 -18.21 15.23
CA THR A 77 -2.61 -17.51 15.58
C THR A 77 -3.75 -17.93 14.64
N ILE A 78 -3.47 -18.05 13.34
CA ILE A 78 -4.43 -18.53 12.33
C ILE A 78 -4.87 -19.96 12.65
N ALA A 79 -3.93 -20.84 12.97
CA ALA A 79 -4.23 -22.22 13.35
C ALA A 79 -5.12 -22.29 14.59
N MET A 80 -4.80 -21.52 15.65
CA MET A 80 -5.63 -21.44 16.85
C MET A 80 -7.05 -20.94 16.57
N MET A 81 -7.19 -19.85 15.79
CA MET A 81 -8.51 -19.36 15.38
C MET A 81 -9.31 -20.44 14.65
N ARG A 82 -8.65 -21.26 13.82
CA ARG A 82 -9.32 -22.34 13.10
C ARG A 82 -9.79 -23.47 14.01
N VAL A 83 -9.03 -23.81 15.04
CA VAL A 83 -9.45 -24.77 16.10
C VAL A 83 -10.67 -24.25 16.85
N PHE A 84 -10.77 -22.94 17.08
CA PHE A 84 -11.96 -22.31 17.66
C PHE A 84 -13.17 -22.21 16.72
N GLY A 85 -13.09 -22.75 15.50
CA GLY A 85 -14.19 -22.81 14.55
C GLY A 85 -14.35 -21.56 13.66
N TYR A 86 -13.41 -20.60 13.69
CA TYR A 86 -13.45 -19.46 12.78
C TYR A 86 -13.18 -19.87 11.33
N SER A 87 -13.91 -19.26 10.40
CA SER A 87 -13.70 -19.47 8.97
C SER A 87 -12.39 -18.82 8.49
N LEU A 88 -11.80 -19.35 7.41
CA LEU A 88 -10.57 -18.79 6.83
C LEU A 88 -10.71 -17.34 6.39
N LYS A 89 -11.93 -16.94 5.99
CA LYS A 89 -12.24 -15.56 5.61
C LYS A 89 -12.18 -14.64 6.84
N GLU A 90 -12.67 -15.08 7.98
CA GLU A 90 -12.59 -14.34 9.25
C GLU A 90 -11.15 -14.26 9.75
N CYS A 91 -10.37 -15.34 9.70
CA CYS A 91 -8.95 -15.31 10.08
C CYS A 91 -8.16 -14.32 9.21
N SER A 92 -8.33 -14.41 7.88
CA SER A 92 -7.68 -13.51 6.94
C SER A 92 -8.09 -12.05 7.17
N ASN A 93 -9.38 -11.79 7.39
CA ASN A 93 -9.86 -10.45 7.66
C ASN A 93 -9.35 -9.91 9.00
N ALA A 94 -9.31 -10.73 10.06
CA ALA A 94 -8.82 -10.31 11.37
C ALA A 94 -7.35 -9.87 11.32
N ILE A 95 -6.53 -10.58 10.55
CA ILE A 95 -5.09 -10.31 10.44
C ILE A 95 -4.80 -9.17 9.47
N LEU A 96 -5.44 -9.15 8.30
CA LEU A 96 -5.12 -8.20 7.24
C LEU A 96 -5.88 -6.87 7.35
N SER A 97 -7.11 -6.85 7.89
CA SER A 97 -7.92 -5.63 7.93
C SER A 97 -7.31 -4.50 8.76
N GLY A 98 -6.44 -4.84 9.72
CA GLY A 98 -5.74 -3.86 10.55
C GLY A 98 -4.78 -2.95 9.75
N TYR A 99 -4.33 -3.40 8.58
CA TYR A 99 -3.35 -2.66 7.76
C TYR A 99 -3.97 -1.73 6.72
N ARG A 100 -5.29 -1.82 6.47
CA ARG A 100 -6.01 -0.89 5.59
C ARG A 100 -5.85 0.58 5.98
N PRO A 101 -6.11 1.01 7.23
CA PRO A 101 -5.95 2.43 7.59
C PRO A 101 -4.50 2.89 7.44
N ILE A 102 -3.53 2.00 7.69
CA ILE A 102 -2.10 2.30 7.56
C ILE A 102 -1.74 2.58 6.10
N SER A 103 -2.26 1.80 5.15
CA SER A 103 -1.99 2.00 3.72
C SER A 103 -2.57 3.32 3.20
N TYR A 104 -3.73 3.75 3.70
CA TYR A 104 -4.28 5.07 3.35
C TYR A 104 -3.47 6.23 3.96
N ILE A 105 -2.93 6.06 5.17
CA ILE A 105 -2.03 7.04 5.77
C ILE A 105 -0.75 7.16 4.94
N GLY A 106 -0.13 6.05 4.56
CA GLY A 106 1.06 6.06 3.70
C GLY A 106 0.80 6.73 2.34
N PHE A 107 -0.36 6.46 1.73
CA PHE A 107 -0.79 7.12 0.50
C PHE A 107 -0.95 8.65 0.67
N ALA A 108 -1.59 9.09 1.75
CA ALA A 108 -1.78 10.51 2.05
C ALA A 108 -0.43 11.22 2.26
N VAL A 109 0.47 10.59 3.03
CA VAL A 109 1.83 11.11 3.25
C VAL A 109 2.60 11.20 1.92
N GLY A 110 2.50 10.19 1.05
CA GLY A 110 3.13 10.20 -0.27
C GLY A 110 2.60 11.33 -1.16
N THR A 111 1.29 11.54 -1.14
CA THR A 111 0.65 12.64 -1.88
C THR A 111 1.17 14.01 -1.43
N VAL A 112 1.20 14.24 -0.12
CA VAL A 112 1.71 15.51 0.45
C VAL A 112 3.19 15.70 0.13
N TYR A 113 3.99 14.64 0.27
CA TYR A 113 5.41 14.66 -0.05
C TYR A 113 5.66 15.04 -1.51
N GLN A 114 4.97 14.38 -2.44
CA GLN A 114 5.15 14.62 -3.86
C GLN A 114 4.73 16.03 -4.28
N TYR A 115 3.58 16.49 -3.77
CA TYR A 115 3.11 17.85 -4.03
C TYR A 115 4.10 18.90 -3.50
N ALA A 116 4.60 18.72 -2.27
CA ALA A 116 5.58 19.63 -1.67
C ALA A 116 6.89 19.66 -2.46
N LEU A 117 7.41 18.49 -2.86
CA LEU A 117 8.63 18.40 -3.68
C LEU A 117 8.49 19.14 -5.01
N LEU A 118 7.43 18.87 -5.76
CA LEU A 118 7.21 19.52 -7.06
C LEU A 118 7.04 21.03 -6.91
N LYS A 119 6.30 21.48 -5.89
CA LYS A 119 6.13 22.91 -5.59
C LYS A 119 7.47 23.59 -5.28
N ILE A 120 8.32 22.96 -4.47
CA ILE A 120 9.66 23.46 -4.16
C ILE A 120 10.51 23.52 -5.44
N MET A 121 10.56 22.44 -6.22
CA MET A 121 11.29 22.37 -7.49
C MET A 121 10.89 23.50 -8.45
N VAL A 122 9.59 23.65 -8.68
CA VAL A 122 9.03 24.69 -9.55
C VAL A 122 9.36 26.08 -9.01
N SER A 123 9.23 26.32 -7.71
CA SER A 123 9.57 27.63 -7.12
C SER A 123 11.05 28.00 -7.25
N ILE A 124 11.96 27.02 -7.21
CA ILE A 124 13.40 27.25 -7.41
C ILE A 124 13.68 27.57 -8.89
N TYR A 125 13.07 26.83 -9.81
CA TYR A 125 13.23 27.07 -11.26
C TYR A 125 12.61 28.39 -11.71
N SER A 126 11.44 28.75 -11.18
CA SER A 126 10.72 30.00 -11.51
C SER A 126 11.50 31.26 -11.11
N LYS A 127 12.38 31.17 -10.10
CA LYS A 127 13.28 32.27 -9.74
C LYS A 127 14.38 32.51 -10.77
N ASN A 128 14.64 31.54 -11.65
CA ASN A 128 15.72 31.60 -12.63
C ASN A 128 15.22 31.84 -14.07
N ILE A 129 13.91 31.68 -14.34
CA ILE A 129 13.30 31.83 -15.68
C ILE A 129 11.87 32.39 -15.51
N GLU A 130 11.52 33.47 -16.21
CA GLU A 130 10.23 34.21 -16.09
C GLU A 130 8.98 33.48 -16.64
N ASN A 131 9.14 32.30 -17.26
CA ASN A 131 8.05 31.55 -17.88
C ASN A 131 7.99 30.10 -17.37
N VAL A 132 7.74 29.92 -16.07
CA VAL A 132 7.48 28.59 -15.51
C VAL A 132 5.99 28.45 -15.19
N PRO A 133 5.30 27.42 -15.69
CA PRO A 133 3.89 27.20 -15.42
C PRO A 133 3.64 27.00 -13.92
N GLU A 134 2.59 27.63 -13.39
CA GLU A 134 2.16 27.42 -12.01
C GLU A 134 1.74 25.96 -11.82
N TYR A 135 2.44 25.24 -10.96
CA TYR A 135 2.07 23.86 -10.61
C TYR A 135 0.81 23.86 -9.75
N SER A 136 -0.34 23.63 -10.40
CA SER A 136 -1.63 23.42 -9.74
C SER A 136 -1.82 21.95 -9.36
N PHE A 137 -2.52 21.70 -8.25
CA PHE A 137 -2.82 20.33 -7.84
C PHE A 137 -3.92 19.77 -8.74
N ASP A 138 -3.58 18.78 -9.58
CA ASP A 138 -4.56 18.12 -10.42
C ASP A 138 -5.42 17.13 -9.60
N VAL A 139 -6.58 17.63 -9.17
CA VAL A 139 -7.57 16.86 -8.42
C VAL A 139 -8.07 15.65 -9.22
N LYS A 140 -8.16 15.74 -10.56
CA LYS A 140 -8.62 14.61 -11.39
C LYS A 140 -7.58 13.50 -11.38
N ALA A 141 -6.31 13.83 -11.60
CA ALA A 141 -5.21 12.87 -11.50
C ALA A 141 -5.15 12.24 -10.11
N PHE A 142 -5.29 13.04 -9.05
CA PHE A 142 -5.34 12.54 -7.67
C PHE A 142 -6.45 11.49 -7.47
N ILE A 143 -7.67 11.77 -7.93
CA ILE A 143 -8.80 10.83 -7.81
C ILE A 143 -8.52 9.53 -8.58
N ILE A 144 -7.96 9.62 -9.80
CA ILE A 144 -7.60 8.43 -10.59
C ILE A 144 -6.54 7.59 -9.86
N VAL A 145 -5.52 8.22 -9.30
CA VAL A 145 -4.48 7.53 -8.53
C VAL A 145 -5.06 6.89 -7.26
N LEU A 146 -5.97 7.57 -6.57
CA LEU A 146 -6.63 7.04 -5.38
C LEU A 146 -7.50 5.81 -5.70
N ILE A 147 -8.31 5.88 -6.76
CA ILE A 147 -9.15 4.76 -7.18
C ILE A 147 -8.29 3.58 -7.63
N SER A 148 -7.28 3.81 -8.47
CA SER A 148 -6.37 2.76 -8.92
C SER A 148 -5.60 2.11 -7.76
N PHE A 149 -5.13 2.91 -6.79
CA PHE A 149 -4.53 2.40 -5.56
C PHE A 149 -5.50 1.50 -4.79
N ALA A 150 -6.73 1.94 -4.56
CA ALA A 150 -7.72 1.16 -3.82
C ALA A 150 -8.02 -0.18 -4.50
N VAL A 151 -8.17 -0.18 -5.83
CA VAL A 151 -8.40 -1.40 -6.64
C VAL A 151 -7.21 -2.35 -6.53
N ILE A 152 -5.98 -1.86 -6.76
CA ILE A 152 -4.77 -2.70 -6.70
C ILE A 152 -4.56 -3.25 -5.28
N TYR A 153 -4.71 -2.41 -4.26
CA TYR A 153 -4.57 -2.83 -2.87
C TYR A 153 -5.58 -3.93 -2.51
N GLU A 154 -6.86 -3.76 -2.88
CA GLU A 154 -7.89 -4.74 -2.57
C GLU A 154 -7.71 -6.05 -3.36
N LEU A 155 -7.28 -5.97 -4.63
CA LEU A 155 -6.91 -7.15 -5.43
C LEU A 155 -5.76 -7.94 -4.79
N ILE A 156 -4.73 -7.24 -4.32
CA ILE A 156 -3.59 -7.88 -3.67
C ILE A 156 -4.05 -8.54 -2.36
N MET A 157 -4.82 -7.83 -1.53
CA MET A 157 -5.36 -8.38 -0.28
C MET A 157 -6.24 -9.62 -0.51
N TYR A 158 -7.06 -9.62 -1.57
CA TYR A 158 -7.87 -10.77 -1.96
C TYR A 158 -7.00 -11.98 -2.38
N PHE A 159 -5.96 -11.74 -3.18
CA PHE A 159 -5.01 -12.78 -3.57
C PHE A 159 -4.32 -13.40 -2.35
N TYR A 160 -3.95 -12.59 -1.36
CA TYR A 160 -3.33 -13.07 -0.12
C TYR A 160 -4.29 -13.77 0.83
N SER A 161 -5.56 -13.37 0.87
CA SER A 161 -6.59 -14.13 1.56
C SER A 161 -6.62 -15.58 1.06
N SER A 162 -6.44 -15.77 -0.25
CA SER A 162 -6.34 -17.11 -0.85
C SER A 162 -5.03 -17.83 -0.52
N LYS A 163 -3.92 -17.12 -0.35
CA LYS A 163 -2.64 -17.71 0.12
C LYS A 163 -2.73 -18.21 1.57
N ILE A 164 -3.36 -17.44 2.47
CA ILE A 164 -3.63 -17.83 3.87
C ILE A 164 -4.47 -19.11 3.93
N LYS A 165 -5.47 -19.24 3.06
CA LYS A 165 -6.29 -20.46 2.95
C LYS A 165 -5.44 -21.70 2.68
N LYS A 166 -4.42 -21.59 1.82
CA LYS A 166 -3.55 -22.73 1.49
C LYS A 166 -2.61 -23.13 2.63
N ILE A 167 -2.05 -22.16 3.36
CA ILE A 167 -1.09 -22.42 4.46
C ILE A 167 -1.78 -23.13 5.62
N SER A 168 -2.91 -22.59 6.08
CA SER A 168 -3.66 -23.16 7.21
C SER A 168 -4.18 -24.58 6.95
N VAL A 169 -4.45 -24.98 5.70
CA VAL A 169 -4.86 -26.36 5.35
C VAL A 169 -3.69 -27.32 5.50
N LYS A 170 -2.49 -26.92 5.06
CA LYS A 170 -1.29 -27.77 5.18
C LYS A 170 -0.93 -28.06 6.63
N GLU A 171 -1.06 -27.06 7.49
CA GLU A 171 -0.65 -27.17 8.89
C GLU A 171 -1.58 -28.09 9.70
N ILE A 172 -2.89 -28.02 9.45
CA ILE A 172 -3.87 -28.93 10.08
C ILE A 172 -3.72 -30.38 9.58
N MET A 173 -3.18 -30.59 8.38
CA MET A 173 -2.95 -31.93 7.84
C MET A 173 -1.62 -32.56 8.31
N LEU A 174 -0.73 -31.77 8.93
CA LEU A 174 0.57 -32.21 9.41
C LEU A 174 0.55 -32.57 10.91
N ASP A 175 -0.51 -32.21 11.63
CA ASP A 175 -0.86 -32.71 12.97
C ASP A 175 -1.87 -33.87 12.87
#